data_AF-A0A957QWB4-F1
#
_entry.id   AF-A0A957QWB4-F1
#
_cell.length_a   1.000
_cell.length_b   1.000
_cell.length_c   1.000
_cell.angle_alpha   90.00
_cell.angle_beta   90.00
_cell.angle_gamma   90.00
#
_symmetry.space_group_name_H-M   'P 1'
#
loop_
_entity.id
_entity.type
_entity.pdbx_description
1 polymer ?
#
loop_
_entity_poly.entity_id
_entity_poly.type
_entity_poly.pdbx_seq_one_letter_code
_entity_poly.pdbx_strand_id
1 'polypeptide(L)' 'TLGRLFNVTGNPIDNKGPVEAETTYPIHRTAPPFSEQSTKAEMFETGVKCVDLIAPFTRGG' A
#
# COMPACT_ATOMS: atom_id res chain seq x y z
N THR A 1 -2.66 -7.29 -8.00
CA THR A 1 -3.13 -8.54 -7.39
C THR A 1 -3.92 -8.22 -6.12
N LEU A 2 -5.26 -8.14 -6.22
CA LEU A 2 -6.09 -7.96 -5.01
C LEU A 2 -6.50 -9.35 -4.47
N GLY A 3 -6.39 -9.55 -3.16
CA GLY A 3 -6.90 -10.75 -2.47
C GLY A 3 -6.02 -12.01 -2.54
N ARG A 4 -4.73 -11.88 -2.86
CA ARG A 4 -3.74 -12.97 -2.75
C ARG A 4 -2.93 -12.83 -1.45
N LEU A 5 -2.55 -13.95 -0.83
CA LEU A 5 -1.69 -13.95 0.36
C LEU A 5 -0.27 -14.39 -0.03
N PHE A 6 0.72 -13.62 0.43
CA PHE A 6 2.13 -13.87 0.18
C PHE A 6 2.92 -13.88 1.49
N ASN A 7 4.01 -14.63 1.51
CA ASN A 7 5.03 -14.48 2.54
C ASN A 7 5.96 -13.28 2.26
N VAL A 8 6.92 -13.02 3.14
CA VAL A 8 7.87 -11.90 3.02
C VAL A 8 8.78 -11.97 1.79
N THR A 9 8.99 -13.15 1.22
CA THR A 9 9.78 -13.34 0.00
C THR A 9 8.92 -13.26 -1.27
N GLY A 10 7.62 -12.99 -1.16
CA GLY A 10 6.70 -12.88 -2.29
C GLY A 10 6.14 -14.22 -2.79
N ASN A 11 6.35 -15.34 -2.09
CA ASN A 11 5.78 -16.63 -2.46
C ASN A 11 4.30 -16.71 -2.03
N PRO A 12 3.38 -17.16 -2.91
CA PRO A 12 1.98 -17.30 -2.56
C PRO A 12 1.78 -18.42 -1.53
N ILE A 13 0.96 -18.16 -0.51
CA ILE A 13 0.64 -19.10 0.59
C ILE A 13 -0.86 -19.40 0.69
N ASP A 14 -1.64 -19.00 -0.32
CA ASP A 14 -3.11 -19.11 -0.33
C ASP A 14 -3.65 -20.37 -1.03
N ASN A 15 -2.79 -21.30 -1.46
CA ASN A 15 -3.15 -22.51 -2.21
C ASN A 15 -3.91 -22.26 -3.53
N LYS A 16 -3.89 -21.02 -4.07
CA LYS A 16 -4.57 -20.67 -5.33
C LYS A 16 -3.67 -20.79 -6.57
N GLY A 17 -2.59 -21.56 -6.47
CA GLY A 17 -1.59 -21.70 -7.54
C GLY A 17 -0.66 -20.49 -7.69
N PRO A 18 0.17 -20.45 -8.74
CA PRO A 18 1.12 -19.36 -8.98
C PRO A 18 0.41 -18.02 -9.25
N VAL A 19 1.17 -16.93 -9.15
CA VAL A 19 0.72 -15.58 -9.51
C VAL A 19 1.51 -15.16 -10.74
N GLU A 20 0.82 -15.06 -11.87
CA GLU A 20 1.41 -14.51 -13.09
C GLU A 20 1.53 -13.00 -12.98
N ALA A 21 2.72 -12.46 -13.25
CA ALA A 21 2.99 -11.03 -13.25
C ALA A 21 3.85 -10.67 -14.46
N GLU A 22 3.42 -9.68 -15.23
CA GLU A 22 4.16 -9.19 -16.41
C GLU A 22 5.37 -8.33 -16.04
N THR A 23 5.38 -7.76 -14.82
CA THR A 23 6.41 -6.82 -14.37
C THR A 23 6.82 -7.14 -12.95
N THR A 24 8.13 -7.08 -12.68
CA THR A 24 8.70 -7.25 -11.34
C THR A 24 9.48 -5.99 -10.96
N TYR A 25 9.34 -5.55 -9.72
CA TYR A 25 10.04 -4.39 -9.18
C TYR A 25 10.98 -4.80 -8.04
N PRO A 26 12.15 -4.16 -7.87
CA PRO A 26 13.03 -4.40 -6.74
C PRO A 26 12.41 -3.86 -5.43
N ILE A 27 12.66 -4.55 -4.32
CA ILE A 27 12.22 -4.11 -2.97
C ILE A 27 12.92 -2.82 -2.51
N HIS A 28 14.10 -2.53 -3.07
CA HIS A 28 14.80 -1.28 -2.87
C HIS A 28 14.66 -0.42 -4.14
N ARG A 29 13.98 0.71 -4.01
CA ARG A 29 13.83 1.72 -5.06
C ARG A 29 13.88 3.11 -4.46
N THR A 30 14.32 4.08 -5.26
CA THR A 30 14.32 5.49 -4.87
C THR A 30 12.89 5.99 -4.66
N ALA A 31 12.72 6.93 -3.74
CA ALA A 31 11.45 7.62 -3.56
C ALA A 31 11.10 8.42 -4.84
N PRO A 32 9.80 8.65 -5.12
CA PRO A 32 9.36 9.52 -6.20
C PRO A 32 9.91 10.95 -6.05
N PRO A 33 10.21 11.65 -7.16
CA PRO A 33 10.68 13.03 -7.11
C PRO A 33 9.60 13.97 -6.54
N PHE A 34 10.02 15.09 -5.93
CA PHE A 34 9.12 16.04 -5.28
C PHE A 34 8.04 16.61 -6.23
N SER A 35 8.37 16.73 -7.52
CA SER A 35 7.44 17.18 -8.57
C SER A 35 6.26 16.24 -8.81
N GLU A 36 6.39 14.95 -8.45
CA GLU A 36 5.34 13.93 -8.59
C GLU A 36 4.57 13.69 -7.29
N GLN A 37 4.97 14.34 -6.18
CA GLN A 37 4.30 14.20 -4.90
C GLN A 37 3.07 15.12 -4.84
N SER A 38 1.94 14.57 -4.39
CA SER A 38 0.72 15.35 -4.18
C SER A 38 0.84 16.19 -2.91
N THR A 39 0.48 17.47 -2.98
CA THR A 39 0.37 18.36 -1.81
C THR A 39 -1.04 18.40 -1.22
N LYS A 40 -1.97 17.60 -1.77
CA LYS A 40 -3.36 17.57 -1.30
C LYS A 40 -3.46 16.83 0.02
N ALA A 41 -3.96 17.52 1.03
CA ALA A 41 -4.38 16.89 2.28
C ALA A 41 -5.75 16.21 2.05
N GLU A 42 -5.75 14.88 2.00
CA GLU A 42 -6.95 14.05 1.95
C GLU A 42 -7.01 13.21 3.23
N MET A 43 -8.16 13.18 3.92
CA MET A 43 -8.32 12.35 5.11
C MET A 43 -8.35 10.86 4.73
N PHE A 44 -7.59 10.06 5.47
CA PHE A 44 -7.64 8.59 5.40
C PHE A 44 -8.59 8.08 6.49
N GLU A 45 -9.80 7.70 6.09
CA GLU A 45 -10.82 7.19 7.00
C GLU A 45 -10.46 5.78 7.49
N THR A 46 -10.37 5.62 8.80
CA THR A 46 -10.08 4.31 9.42
C THR A 46 -11.35 3.56 9.82
N GLY A 47 -12.46 4.28 10.03
CA GLY A 47 -13.70 3.74 10.59
C GLY A 47 -13.69 3.64 12.11
N VAL A 48 -12.62 4.08 12.78
CA VAL A 48 -12.49 4.08 14.23
C VAL A 48 -12.73 5.50 14.75
N LYS A 49 -13.90 5.73 15.36
CA LYS A 49 -14.36 7.06 15.80
C LYS A 49 -13.32 7.88 16.56
N CYS A 50 -12.62 7.28 17.52
CA CYS A 50 -11.61 8.00 18.30
C CYS A 50 -10.42 8.46 17.44
N VAL A 51 -10.02 7.66 16.46
CA VAL A 51 -8.93 7.99 15.53
C VAL A 51 -9.41 9.07 14.57
N ASP A 52 -10.56 8.85 13.92
CA ASP A 52 -11.06 9.75 12.88
C ASP A 52 -11.43 11.16 13.40
N LEU A 53 -11.83 11.30 14.68
CA LEU A 53 -12.21 12.59 15.26
C LEU A 53 -11.10 13.32 16.03
N ILE A 54 -10.16 12.58 16.66
CA ILE A 54 -9.17 13.18 17.57
C ILE A 54 -7.78 13.22 16.93
N ALA A 55 -7.44 12.24 16.09
CA ALA A 55 -6.13 12.09 15.47
C ALA A 55 -6.26 11.56 14.03
N PRO A 56 -6.87 12.34 13.11
CA PRO A 56 -7.10 11.90 11.74
C PRO A 56 -5.78 11.71 10.98
N PHE A 57 -5.69 10.66 10.17
CA PHE A 57 -4.55 10.39 9.29
C PHE A 57 -4.75 11.04 7.93
N THR A 58 -3.66 11.48 7.29
CA THR A 58 -3.69 11.94 5.90
C THR A 58 -3.28 10.83 4.95
N ARG A 59 -3.90 10.80 3.76
CA ARG A 59 -3.53 9.86 2.70
C ARG A 59 -2.15 10.21 2.17
N GLY A 60 -1.21 9.27 2.29
CA GLY A 60 0.18 9.46 1.88
C GLY A 60 1.15 9.69 3.04
N GLY A 61 0.64 9.88 4.27
CA GLY A 61 1.43 10.16 5.47
C GLY A 61 1.30 11.60 5.90
#